data_AF-F0ZQA6-F1
#
_entry.id   AF-F0ZQA6-F1
#
_cell.length_a   1.000
_cell.length_b   1.000
_cell.length_c   1.000
_cell.angle_alpha   90.00
_cell.angle_beta   90.00
_cell.angle_gamma   90.00
#
_symmetry.space_group_name_H-M   'P 1'
#
loop_
_entity.id
_entity.type
_entity.pdbx_description
1 polymer ?
#
loop_
_entity_poly.entity_id
_entity_poly.type
_entity_poly.pdbx_seq_one_letter_code
_entity_poly.pdbx_strand_id
1 'polypeptide(L)'
;EVMEQQTISITKSQNKFSLKTKPSIIAIGNPKKEKYDNLFSLEENIDLSSEFVSRFDIINIVKDKYTVQHNRQMANKIVSSH
;
A
#
# COMPACT_ATOMS: atom_id res chain seq x y z
N GLU A 1 -15.28 -4.57 -3.84
CA GLU A 1 -16.46 -5.13 -3.13
C GLU A 1 -16.23 -5.24 -1.62
N VAL A 2 -15.31 -6.08 -1.14
CA VAL A 2 -15.09 -6.31 0.31
C VAL A 2 -14.68 -5.04 1.07
N MET A 3 -13.82 -4.20 0.50
CA MET A 3 -13.36 -2.95 1.17
C MET A 3 -14.51 -1.97 1.43
N GLU A 4 -15.50 -1.94 0.56
CA GLU A 4 -16.57 -0.93 0.56
C GLU A 4 -17.87 -1.47 1.15
N GLN A 5 -18.20 -2.72 0.84
CA GLN A 5 -19.40 -3.39 1.35
C GLN A 5 -19.14 -4.20 2.62
N GLN A 6 -17.87 -4.37 3.05
CA GLN A 6 -17.50 -5.11 4.26
C GLN A 6 -18.10 -6.52 4.32
N THR A 7 -18.25 -7.14 3.15
CA THR A 7 -18.92 -8.43 2.99
C THR A 7 -18.21 -9.23 1.92
N ILE A 8 -17.94 -10.50 2.21
CA ILE A 8 -17.40 -11.47 1.26
C ILE A 8 -18.55 -12.37 0.85
N SER A 9 -18.84 -12.44 -0.45
CA SER A 9 -19.86 -13.33 -1.00
C SER A 9 -19.22 -14.31 -1.98
N ILE A 10 -19.48 -15.60 -1.78
CA ILE A 10 -19.00 -16.67 -2.65
C ILE A 10 -20.19 -17.50 -3.09
N THR A 11 -20.32 -17.66 -4.40
CA THR A 11 -21.32 -18.55 -5.00
C THR A 11 -20.59 -19.75 -5.58
N LYS A 12 -20.95 -20.95 -5.13
CA LYS A 12 -20.42 -22.21 -5.66
C LYS A 12 -21.56 -23.21 -5.83
N SER A 13 -21.74 -23.69 -7.06
CA SER A 13 -22.88 -24.54 -7.44
C SER A 13 -24.22 -23.84 -7.13
N GLN A 14 -25.16 -24.50 -6.46
CA GLN A 14 -26.45 -23.92 -6.05
C GLN A 14 -26.38 -23.15 -4.71
N ASN A 15 -25.22 -23.12 -4.04
CA ASN A 15 -25.09 -22.51 -2.73
C ASN A 15 -24.44 -21.13 -2.83
N LYS A 16 -25.06 -20.15 -2.18
CA LYS A 16 -24.52 -18.80 -1.97
C LYS A 16 -24.22 -18.61 -0.50
N PHE A 17 -22.96 -18.34 -0.18
CA PHE A 17 -22.53 -18.00 1.18
C PHE A 17 -22.11 -16.53 1.22
N SER A 18 -22.51 -15.83 2.28
CA SER A 18 -22.15 -14.43 2.50
C SER A 18 -21.72 -14.25 3.95
N LEU A 19 -20.55 -13.65 4.15
CA LEU A 19 -19.97 -13.38 5.46
C LEU A 19 -19.68 -11.89 5.59
N LYS A 20 -20.23 -11.26 6.64
CA LYS A 20 -19.90 -9.88 7.01
C LYS A 20 -18.53 -9.86 7.70
N THR A 21 -17.64 -9.00 7.26
CA THR A 21 -16.28 -8.87 7.79
C THR A 21 -15.93 -7.40 7.98
N LYS A 22 -15.12 -7.07 9.00
CA LYS A 22 -14.60 -5.71 9.20
C LYS A 22 -13.08 -5.71 9.14
N PRO A 23 -12.47 -5.94 7.97
CA PRO A 23 -11.03 -5.97 7.84
C PRO A 23 -10.46 -4.55 7.90
N SER A 24 -9.29 -4.40 8.53
CA SER A 24 -8.38 -3.30 8.26
C SER A 24 -7.36 -3.77 7.22
N ILE A 25 -7.07 -2.93 6.23
CA ILE A 25 -6.21 -3.29 5.10
C ILE A 25 -4.96 -2.43 5.14
N ILE A 26 -3.82 -3.08 5.05
CA ILE A 26 -2.52 -2.45 4.85
C ILE A 26 -2.00 -2.98 3.51
N ALA A 27 -1.68 -2.05 2.61
CA ALA A 27 -1.10 -2.36 1.31
C ALA A 27 0.31 -1.75 1.23
N ILE A 28 1.24 -2.50 0.66
CA ILE A 28 2.61 -2.06 0.41
C ILE A 28 2.90 -2.40 -1.05
N GLY A 29 3.41 -1.42 -1.79
CA GLY A 29 3.73 -1.57 -3.21
C GLY A 29 4.86 -0.64 -3.61
N ASN A 30 5.53 -1.03 -4.69
CA ASN A 30 6.60 -0.22 -5.29
C ASN A 30 6.02 0.67 -6.39
N PRO A 31 6.63 1.85 -6.63
CA PRO A 31 6.27 2.69 -7.77
C PRO A 31 6.61 1.98 -9.10
N LYS A 32 5.86 2.32 -10.14
CA LYS A 32 5.96 1.74 -11.49
C LYS A 32 7.35 1.82 -12.11
N LYS A 33 8.07 2.92 -11.84
CA LYS A 33 9.39 3.22 -12.42
C LYS A 33 10.56 2.98 -11.45
N GLU A 34 10.43 2.03 -10.52
CA GLU A 34 11.36 1.71 -9.41
C GLU A 34 11.56 2.83 -8.37
N LYS A 35 11.55 4.09 -8.80
CA LYS A 35 11.59 5.29 -7.97
C LYS A 35 10.33 6.11 -8.17
N TYR A 36 9.88 6.72 -7.08
CA TYR A 36 8.79 7.67 -7.13
C TYR A 36 9.30 8.99 -7.71
N ASP A 37 8.64 9.47 -8.76
CA ASP A 37 8.93 10.75 -9.40
C ASP A 37 7.95 11.82 -8.90
N ASN A 38 8.49 12.94 -8.40
CA ASN A 38 7.68 14.05 -7.91
C ASN A 38 7.00 14.87 -9.01
N LEU A 39 7.44 14.70 -10.25
CA LEU A 39 6.89 15.40 -11.42
C LEU A 39 5.60 14.75 -11.91
N PHE A 40 5.35 13.50 -11.53
CA PHE A 40 4.17 12.73 -11.90
C PHE A 40 3.15 12.70 -10.74
N SER A 41 1.88 12.60 -11.10
CA SER A 41 0.80 12.33 -10.17
C SER A 41 0.98 10.96 -9.49
N LEU A 42 0.23 10.71 -8.41
CA LEU A 42 0.25 9.41 -7.73
C LEU A 42 -0.11 8.29 -8.71
N GLU A 43 -1.14 8.48 -9.53
CA GLU A 43 -1.65 7.52 -10.51
C GLU A 43 -0.67 7.24 -11.65
N GLU A 44 0.14 8.22 -12.03
CA GLU A 44 1.22 8.01 -13.01
C GLU A 44 2.41 7.28 -12.39
N ASN A 45 2.61 7.41 -11.07
CA ASN A 45 3.65 6.73 -10.32
C ASN A 45 3.29 5.28 -9.94
N ILE A 46 2.00 4.91 -9.89
CA ILE A 46 1.55 3.58 -9.46
C ILE A 46 0.57 2.98 -10.46
N ASP A 47 0.63 1.67 -10.70
CA ASP A 47 -0.26 1.00 -11.66
C ASP A 47 -1.59 0.58 -10.99
N LEU A 48 -2.29 1.54 -10.35
CA LEU A 48 -3.56 1.33 -9.67
C LEU A 48 -4.58 2.39 -10.09
N SER A 49 -5.85 1.98 -10.25
CA SER A 49 -6.92 2.92 -10.59
C SER A 49 -7.24 3.87 -9.44
N SER A 50 -7.60 5.11 -9.76
CA SER A 50 -8.02 6.14 -8.79
C SER A 50 -9.14 5.65 -7.86
N GLU A 51 -10.07 4.87 -8.40
CA GLU A 51 -11.21 4.27 -7.69
C GLU A 51 -10.82 3.23 -6.65
N PHE A 52 -9.67 2.57 -6.83
CA PHE A 52 -9.12 1.64 -5.85
C PHE A 52 -8.36 2.40 -4.76
N VAL A 53 -7.56 3.38 -5.19
CA VAL A 53 -6.73 4.22 -4.31
C VAL A 53 -7.61 5.08 -3.38
N SER A 54 -8.74 5.59 -3.86
CA SER A 54 -9.69 6.40 -3.08
C SER A 54 -10.35 5.65 -1.92
N ARG A 55 -10.25 4.32 -1.87
CA ARG A 55 -10.75 3.48 -0.77
C ARG A 55 -9.82 3.44 0.44
N PHE A 56 -8.63 4.02 0.33
CA PHE A 56 -7.68 4.13 1.43
C PHE A 56 -7.79 5.51 2.06
N ASP A 57 -8.01 5.53 3.38
CA ASP A 57 -8.05 6.79 4.14
C ASP A 57 -6.67 7.46 4.22
N ILE A 58 -5.60 6.65 4.18
CA ILE A 58 -4.22 7.11 4.33
C ILE A 58 -3.37 6.51 3.22
N ILE A 59 -2.69 7.40 2.50
CA ILE A 59 -1.68 7.04 1.51
C ILE A 59 -0.36 7.65 1.97
N ASN A 60 0.62 6.80 2.25
CA ASN A 60 1.94 7.24 2.67
C ASN A 60 2.99 6.88 1.62
N ILE A 61 3.67 7.89 1.08
CA ILE A 61 4.69 7.70 0.05
C ILE A 61 6.06 7.76 0.71
N VAL A 62 6.68 6.59 0.89
CA VAL A 62 8.02 6.48 1.44
C VAL A 62 9.03 6.65 0.32
N LYS A 63 9.83 7.72 0.38
CA LYS A 63 10.88 8.03 -0.60
C LYS A 63 12.24 7.84 0.03
N ASP A 64 13.15 7.22 -0.71
CA ASP A 64 14.53 7.14 -0.28
C ASP A 64 15.20 8.52 -0.43
N LYS A 65 15.50 9.16 0.70
CA LYS A 65 16.22 10.42 0.76
C LYS A 65 17.64 10.15 1.26
N TYR A 66 18.58 10.06 0.32
CA TYR A 66 19.99 9.89 0.64
C TYR A 66 20.55 11.16 1.30
N THR A 67 20.86 11.06 2.60
CA THR A 67 21.70 12.05 3.28
C THR A 67 22.76 11.32 4.09
N VAL A 68 23.98 11.88 4.11
CA VAL A 68 25.11 11.27 4.82
C VAL A 68 24.78 11.08 6.29
N GLN A 69 24.12 12.06 6.91
CA GLN A 69 23.73 11.99 8.31
C GLN A 69 22.71 10.88 8.58
N HIS A 70 21.63 10.78 7.78
CA HIS A 70 20.61 9.74 7.97
C HIS A 70 21.17 8.35 7.75
N ASN A 71 21.96 8.16 6.69
CA ASN A 71 22.57 6.87 6.38
C ASN A 71 23.55 6.44 7.47
N ARG A 72 24.34 7.38 8.03
CA ARG A 72 25.25 7.08 9.14
C ARG A 72 24.50 6.70 10.41
N GLN A 73 23.40 7.37 10.72
CA GLN A 73 22.54 7.02 11.85
C GLN A 73 21.91 5.63 11.67
N MET A 74 21.42 5.33 10.47
CA MET A 74 20.83 4.03 10.16
C MET A 74 21.87 2.91 10.22
N ALA A 75 23.06 3.11 9.65
CA ALA A 75 24.17 2.16 9.72
C ALA A 75 24.59 1.88 11.17
N ASN A 76 24.76 2.93 11.99
CA ASN A 76 25.10 2.77 13.41
C ASN A 76 24.01 1.99 14.17
N LYS A 77 22.73 2.22 13.87
CA LYS A 77 21.61 1.45 14.46
C LYS A 77 21.66 -0.02 14.06
N ILE A 78 21.92 -0.31 12.78
CA ILE A 78 22.02 -1.69 12.29
C ILE A 78 23.20 -2.42 12.97
N VAL A 79 24.37 -1.77 13.03
CA VAL A 79 25.57 -2.34 13.65
C VAL A 79 25.40 -2.54 15.15
N SER A 80 24.75 -1.62 15.86
CA SER A 80 24.51 -1.75 17.32
C SER A 80 23.39 -2.73 17.67
N SER A 81 22.54 -3.11 16.72
CA SER A 81 21.50 -4.12 16.89
C SER A 81 22.01 -5.55 16.68
N HIS A 82 23.26 -5.71 16.24
CA HIS A 82 23.92 -6.98 16.02
C HIS A 82 24.97 -7.26 17.11
#